data_AF-A0A7S4I8Z1-F1
#
_entry.id   AF-A0A7S4I8Z1-F1
#
_cell.length_a   1.000
_cell.length_b   1.000
_cell.length_c   1.000
_cell.angle_alpha   90.00
_cell.angle_beta   90.00
_cell.angle_gamma   90.00
#
_symmetry.space_group_name_H-M   'P 1'
#
loop_
_entity.id
_entity.type
_entity.pdbx_description
1 polymer ?
#
loop_
_entity_poly.entity_id
_entity_poly.type
_entity_poly.pdbx_seq_one_letter_code
_entity_poly.pdbx_strand_id
1 'polypeptide(L)'
;GGVAALSAAGGIAALLPLLQSRPTELQAAIARAVGNLAHDAIDVASFQPALPALIALAGRAPCAVDATYALANLYSLARELFTPSLLSQLVPQLLALLESAEPDAQLGATSLLRALALHASGRRALNAAGATPKVRAAL
;
A
#
# COMPACT_ATOMS: atom_id res chain seq x y z
N GLY A 1 -3.79 -11.52 -22.61
CA GLY A 1 -4.45 -10.81 -21.50
C GLY A 1 -3.58 -9.65 -21.03
N GLY A 2 -4.14 -8.71 -20.26
CA GLY A 2 -3.46 -7.47 -19.86
C GLY A 2 -2.12 -7.67 -19.13
N VAL A 3 -2.02 -8.68 -18.27
CA VAL A 3 -0.77 -9.02 -17.54
C VAL A 3 0.37 -9.38 -18.51
N ALA A 4 0.11 -10.23 -19.51
CA ALA A 4 1.12 -10.62 -20.49
C ALA A 4 1.61 -9.45 -21.36
N ALA A 5 0.71 -8.53 -21.73
CA ALA A 5 1.06 -7.32 -22.47
C ALA A 5 1.89 -6.35 -21.59
N LEU A 6 1.55 -6.23 -20.31
CA LEU A 6 2.31 -5.41 -19.38
C LEU A 6 3.69 -6.00 -19.10
N SER A 7 3.80 -7.31 -18.88
CA SER A 7 5.10 -8.00 -18.75
C SER A 7 5.97 -7.77 -19.98
N ALA A 8 5.40 -7.85 -21.19
CA ALA A 8 6.11 -7.53 -22.44
C ALA A 8 6.53 -6.05 -22.54
N ALA A 9 5.81 -5.15 -21.89
CA ALA A 9 6.12 -3.72 -21.84
C ALA A 9 7.07 -3.32 -20.68
N GLY A 10 7.65 -4.28 -19.95
CA GLY A 10 8.56 -4.03 -18.82
C GLY A 10 7.95 -4.21 -17.43
N GLY A 11 6.72 -4.74 -17.35
CA GLY A 11 6.07 -5.11 -16.10
C GLY A 11 5.77 -3.91 -15.19
N ILE A 12 5.96 -4.10 -13.89
CA ILE A 12 5.80 -3.04 -12.89
C ILE A 12 6.74 -1.85 -13.12
N ALA A 13 7.92 -2.06 -13.70
CA ALA A 13 8.88 -0.98 -13.97
C ALA A 13 8.31 0.08 -14.92
N ALA A 14 7.45 -0.34 -15.86
CA ALA A 14 6.75 0.58 -16.77
C ALA A 14 5.70 1.45 -16.06
N LEU A 15 5.19 1.00 -14.91
CA LEU A 15 4.17 1.71 -14.13
C LEU A 15 4.77 2.72 -13.14
N LEU A 16 6.05 2.55 -12.75
CA LEU A 16 6.70 3.40 -11.75
C LEU A 16 6.68 4.91 -12.11
N PRO A 17 6.99 5.34 -13.35
CA PRO A 17 6.91 6.76 -13.70
C PRO A 17 5.48 7.31 -13.62
N LEU A 18 4.48 6.45 -13.86
CA LEU A 18 3.08 6.85 -13.86
C LEU A 18 2.52 7.01 -12.45
N LEU A 19 2.99 6.22 -11.48
CA LEU A 19 2.71 6.43 -10.05
C LEU A 19 3.17 7.80 -9.54
N GLN A 20 4.16 8.40 -10.20
CA GLN A 20 4.73 9.71 -9.85
C GLN A 20 4.26 10.85 -10.76
N SER A 21 3.36 10.55 -11.71
CA SER A 21 2.85 11.54 -12.67
C SER A 21 1.94 12.59 -12.00
N ARG A 22 1.66 13.70 -12.68
CA ARG A 22 0.82 14.79 -12.11
C ARG A 22 -0.67 14.47 -12.00
N PRO A 23 -1.31 13.74 -12.94
CA PRO A 23 -2.75 13.49 -12.84
C PRO A 23 -3.07 12.52 -11.70
N THR A 24 -3.78 12.99 -10.69
CA THR A 24 -4.17 12.23 -9.50
C THR A 24 -5.00 11.00 -9.84
N GLU A 25 -5.87 11.10 -10.84
CA GLU A 25 -6.73 10.02 -11.33
C GLU A 25 -5.90 8.93 -11.99
N LEU A 26 -4.86 9.32 -12.76
CA LEU A 26 -3.93 8.39 -13.35
C LEU A 26 -3.12 7.68 -12.25
N GLN A 27 -2.63 8.40 -11.24
CA GLN A 27 -1.91 7.79 -10.13
C GLN A 27 -2.77 6.78 -9.36
N ALA A 28 -4.04 7.10 -9.13
CA ALA A 28 -5.01 6.20 -8.49
C ALA A 28 -5.26 4.94 -9.32
N ALA A 29 -5.52 5.10 -10.63
CA ALA A 29 -5.70 3.98 -11.55
C ALA A 29 -4.45 3.08 -11.64
N ILE A 30 -3.26 3.68 -11.63
CA ILE A 30 -2.01 2.93 -11.65
C ILE A 30 -1.79 2.21 -10.31
N ALA A 31 -2.07 2.84 -9.17
CA ALA A 31 -2.01 2.17 -7.87
C ALA A 31 -2.92 0.93 -7.82
N ARG A 32 -4.17 1.05 -8.30
CA ARG A 32 -5.10 -0.07 -8.46
C ARG A 32 -4.49 -1.18 -9.34
N ALA A 33 -3.92 -0.82 -10.48
CA ALA A 33 -3.28 -1.78 -11.38
C ALA A 33 -2.13 -2.52 -10.70
N VAL A 34 -1.28 -1.82 -9.93
CA VAL A 34 -0.21 -2.44 -9.13
C VAL A 34 -0.78 -3.43 -8.11
N GLY A 35 -1.84 -3.06 -7.39
CA GLY A 35 -2.51 -3.96 -6.45
C GLY A 35 -3.08 -5.22 -7.10
N ASN A 36 -3.62 -5.12 -8.31
CA ASN A 36 -4.10 -6.27 -9.06
C ASN A 36 -2.96 -7.18 -9.51
N LEU A 37 -1.84 -6.61 -9.97
CA LEU A 37 -0.67 -7.37 -10.41
C LEU A 37 -0.01 -8.16 -9.28
N ALA A 38 -0.17 -7.74 -8.03
CA ALA A 38 0.33 -8.48 -6.88
C ALA A 38 -0.27 -9.90 -6.79
N HIS A 39 -1.48 -10.13 -7.31
CA HIS A 39 -2.09 -11.47 -7.30
C HIS A 39 -1.44 -12.46 -8.28
N ASP A 40 -0.95 -11.95 -9.42
CA ASP A 40 -0.38 -12.74 -10.51
C ASP A 40 1.16 -12.64 -10.57
N ALA A 41 1.77 -12.11 -9.50
CA ALA A 41 3.19 -11.78 -9.48
C ALA A 41 4.08 -13.03 -9.43
N ILE A 42 4.95 -13.16 -10.44
CA ILE A 42 6.00 -14.19 -10.48
C ILE A 42 7.31 -13.67 -9.87
N ASP A 43 7.60 -12.38 -10.03
CA ASP A 43 8.77 -11.71 -9.45
C ASP A 43 8.32 -10.62 -8.47
N VAL A 44 8.29 -10.99 -7.18
CA VAL A 44 7.81 -10.09 -6.13
C VAL A 44 8.80 -8.96 -5.84
N ALA A 45 10.10 -9.19 -6.02
CA ALA A 45 11.13 -8.18 -5.76
C ALA A 45 10.98 -6.96 -6.68
N SER A 46 10.41 -7.15 -7.87
CA SER A 46 10.13 -6.08 -8.84
C SER A 46 9.20 -4.98 -8.29
N PHE A 47 8.40 -5.26 -7.26
CA PHE A 47 7.48 -4.30 -6.66
C PHE A 47 8.14 -3.39 -5.61
N GLN A 48 9.34 -3.73 -5.11
CA GLN A 48 10.05 -2.93 -4.09
C GLN A 48 10.14 -1.44 -4.44
N PRO A 49 10.48 -1.04 -5.68
CA PRO A 49 10.61 0.37 -6.03
C PRO A 49 9.28 1.15 -6.03
N ALA A 50 8.13 0.46 -6.10
CA ALA A 50 6.81 1.08 -6.08
C ALA A 50 6.37 1.48 -4.65
N LEU A 51 6.88 0.80 -3.62
CA LEU A 51 6.42 0.97 -2.24
C LEU A 51 6.49 2.42 -1.73
N PRO A 52 7.59 3.18 -1.90
CA PRO A 52 7.64 4.57 -1.44
C PRO A 52 6.55 5.44 -2.07
N ALA A 53 6.29 5.28 -3.37
CA ALA A 53 5.27 6.04 -4.08
C ALA A 53 3.85 5.66 -3.60
N LEU A 54 3.58 4.37 -3.43
CA LEU A 54 2.30 3.90 -2.90
C LEU A 54 2.04 4.39 -1.47
N ILE A 55 3.06 4.38 -0.60
CA ILE A 55 2.95 4.91 0.77
C ILE A 55 2.61 6.40 0.75
N ALA A 56 3.25 7.18 -0.11
CA ALA A 56 2.93 8.60 -0.26
C ALA A 56 1.50 8.84 -0.77
N LEU A 57 1.02 8.00 -1.71
CA LEU A 57 -0.32 8.09 -2.26
C LEU A 57 -1.41 7.65 -1.26
N ALA A 58 -1.12 6.74 -0.34
CA ALA A 58 -2.07 6.31 0.70
C ALA A 58 -2.53 7.47 1.58
N GLY A 59 -1.67 8.48 1.79
CA GLY A 59 -2.00 9.69 2.54
C GLY A 59 -2.78 10.75 1.78
N ARG A 60 -3.13 10.53 0.51
CA ARG A 60 -3.60 11.60 -0.39
C ARG A 60 -4.87 11.22 -1.14
N ALA A 61 -5.93 12.01 -0.97
CA ALA A 61 -7.12 11.89 -1.80
C ALA A 61 -6.83 12.34 -3.26
N PRO A 62 -7.47 11.73 -4.27
CA PRO A 62 -8.37 10.57 -4.20
C PRO A 62 -7.64 9.20 -4.22
N CYS A 63 -6.30 9.20 -4.21
CA CYS A 63 -5.49 7.98 -4.36
C CYS A 63 -5.51 7.05 -3.14
N ALA A 64 -5.97 7.52 -1.98
CA ALA A 64 -5.85 6.81 -0.71
C ALA A 64 -6.41 5.37 -0.77
N VAL A 65 -7.61 5.20 -1.34
CA VAL A 65 -8.27 3.89 -1.45
C VAL A 65 -7.42 2.93 -2.29
N ASP A 66 -7.03 3.36 -3.48
CA ASP A 66 -6.30 2.54 -4.45
C ASP A 66 -4.88 2.21 -4.01
N ALA A 67 -4.19 3.17 -3.40
CA ALA A 67 -2.87 2.97 -2.84
C ALA A 67 -2.90 2.03 -1.63
N THR A 68 -3.90 2.17 -0.76
CA THR A 68 -4.06 1.28 0.41
C THR A 68 -4.39 -0.14 -0.03
N TYR A 69 -5.25 -0.29 -1.03
CA TYR A 69 -5.52 -1.58 -1.68
C TYR A 69 -4.23 -2.23 -2.20
N ALA A 70 -3.42 -1.49 -2.96
CA ALA A 70 -2.16 -2.00 -3.47
C ALA A 70 -1.19 -2.42 -2.37
N LEU A 71 -1.03 -1.59 -1.34
CA LEU A 71 -0.17 -1.87 -0.19
C LEU A 71 -0.65 -3.10 0.59
N ALA A 72 -1.96 -3.28 0.76
CA ALA A 72 -2.51 -4.45 1.44
C ALA A 72 -2.22 -5.75 0.67
N ASN A 73 -2.43 -5.75 -0.64
CA ASN A 73 -2.13 -6.91 -1.48
C ASN A 73 -0.63 -7.23 -1.49
N LEU A 74 0.24 -6.22 -1.63
CA LEU A 74 1.68 -6.40 -1.58
C LEU A 74 2.17 -6.88 -0.21
N TYR A 75 1.59 -6.38 0.88
CA TYR A 75 1.94 -6.83 2.23
C TYR A 75 1.53 -8.28 2.47
N SER A 76 0.36 -8.69 1.94
CA SER A 76 -0.08 -10.08 1.98
C SER A 76 0.80 -11.01 1.15
N LEU A 77 1.27 -10.54 0.01
CA LEU A 77 2.12 -11.31 -0.90
C LEU A 77 3.56 -11.46 -0.36
N ALA A 78 4.19 -10.35 0.05
CA ALA A 78 5.59 -10.30 0.44
C ALA A 78 5.86 -9.19 1.45
N ARG A 79 5.47 -9.44 2.70
CA ARG A 79 5.70 -8.56 3.85
C ARG A 79 7.17 -8.18 4.06
N GLU A 80 8.13 -8.99 3.60
CA GLU A 80 9.57 -8.74 3.72
C GLU A 80 10.05 -7.53 2.91
N LEU A 81 9.29 -7.14 1.88
CA LEU A 81 9.53 -5.91 1.13
C LEU A 81 9.33 -4.65 2.00
N PHE A 82 8.50 -4.75 3.04
CA PHE A 82 8.18 -3.65 3.95
C PHE A 82 9.24 -3.53 5.04
N THR A 83 10.35 -2.91 4.68
CA THR A 83 11.45 -2.60 5.60
C THR A 83 10.98 -1.74 6.79
N PRO A 84 11.71 -1.73 7.91
CA PRO A 84 11.35 -0.88 9.06
C PRO A 84 11.17 0.60 8.70
N SER A 85 11.95 1.12 7.75
CA SER A 85 11.83 2.50 7.26
C SER A 85 10.56 2.75 6.45
N LEU A 86 10.12 1.77 5.65
CA LEU A 86 8.84 1.88 4.93
C LEU A 86 7.67 1.78 5.90
N LEU A 87 7.75 0.87 6.88
CA LEU A 87 6.71 0.72 7.89
C LEU A 87 6.55 1.97 8.78
N SER A 88 7.65 2.65 9.13
CA SER A 88 7.58 3.89 9.92
C SER A 88 6.93 5.04 9.15
N GLN A 89 6.95 5.01 7.82
CA GLN A 89 6.25 5.98 6.97
C GLN A 89 4.79 5.58 6.72
N LEU A 90 4.53 4.29 6.53
CA LEU A 90 3.20 3.76 6.24
C LEU A 90 2.23 3.89 7.42
N VAL A 91 2.67 3.50 8.62
CA VAL A 91 1.79 3.45 9.80
C VAL A 91 1.10 4.80 10.09
N PRO A 92 1.81 5.95 10.09
CA PRO A 92 1.17 7.26 10.25
C PRO A 92 0.07 7.56 9.22
N GLN A 93 0.27 7.17 7.95
CA GLN A 93 -0.72 7.37 6.90
C GLN A 93 -1.98 6.55 7.18
N LEU A 94 -1.83 5.28 7.54
CA LEU A 94 -2.96 4.42 7.87
C LEU A 94 -3.73 4.90 9.10
N LEU A 95 -3.01 5.41 10.11
CA LEU A 95 -3.65 5.99 11.30
C LEU A 95 -4.47 7.24 10.96
N ALA A 96 -3.99 8.09 10.06
CA ALA A 96 -4.73 9.26 9.60
C ALA A 96 -5.99 8.84 8.81
N LEU A 97 -5.91 7.77 8.02
CA LEU A 97 -7.04 7.25 7.26
C LEU A 97 -8.16 6.68 8.14
N LEU A 98 -7.89 6.27 9.38
CA LEU A 98 -8.95 5.87 10.32
C LEU A 98 -9.92 7.01 10.64
N GLU A 99 -9.50 8.26 10.43
CA GLU A 99 -10.30 9.47 10.66
C GLU A 99 -10.87 10.05 9.35
N SER A 100 -10.63 9.38 8.21
CA SER A 100 -11.11 9.82 6.88
C SER A 100 -12.63 9.82 6.79
N ALA A 101 -13.25 10.74 6.06
CA ALA A 101 -14.69 10.68 5.78
C ALA A 101 -15.05 9.61 4.72
N GLU A 102 -14.06 9.02 4.05
CA GLU A 102 -14.22 8.02 2.99
C GLU A 102 -14.25 6.59 3.60
N PRO A 103 -15.42 5.90 3.63
CA PRO A 103 -15.55 4.62 4.32
C PRO A 103 -14.63 3.53 3.76
N ASP A 104 -14.42 3.50 2.44
CA ASP A 104 -13.55 2.52 1.80
C ASP A 104 -12.08 2.72 2.18
N ALA A 105 -11.64 3.98 2.35
CA ALA A 105 -10.30 4.29 2.81
C ALA A 105 -10.11 3.87 4.28
N GLN A 106 -11.10 4.12 5.14
CA GLN A 106 -11.09 3.66 6.54
C GLN A 106 -11.00 2.13 6.62
N LEU A 107 -11.81 1.42 5.82
CA LEU A 107 -11.85 -0.04 5.79
C LEU A 107 -10.52 -0.63 5.32
N GLY A 108 -9.95 -0.09 4.24
CA GLY A 108 -8.63 -0.48 3.74
C GLY A 108 -7.53 -0.26 4.78
N ALA A 109 -7.52 0.92 5.42
CA ALA A 109 -6.53 1.25 6.44
C ALA A 109 -6.64 0.34 7.66
N THR A 110 -7.87 0.09 8.13
CA THR A 110 -8.15 -0.84 9.23
C THR A 110 -7.62 -2.23 8.89
N SER A 111 -7.93 -2.75 7.71
CA SER A 111 -7.53 -4.09 7.28
C SER A 111 -6.01 -4.25 7.22
N LEU A 112 -5.30 -3.25 6.70
CA LEU A 112 -3.84 -3.27 6.64
C LEU A 112 -3.19 -3.12 8.04
N LEU A 113 -3.73 -2.27 8.92
CA LEU A 113 -3.29 -2.19 10.31
C LEU A 113 -3.45 -3.52 11.06
N ARG A 114 -4.56 -4.23 10.82
CA ARG A 114 -4.79 -5.59 11.36
C ARG A 114 -3.72 -6.56 10.85
N ALA A 115 -3.44 -6.56 9.55
CA ALA A 115 -2.41 -7.41 8.96
C ALA A 115 -1.00 -7.12 9.52
N LEU A 116 -0.66 -5.84 9.73
CA LEU A 116 0.59 -5.44 10.38
C LEU A 116 0.71 -6.00 11.80
N ALA A 117 -0.37 -5.98 12.59
CA ALA A 117 -0.38 -6.46 13.97
C ALA A 117 -0.11 -7.98 14.10
N LEU A 118 -0.38 -8.76 13.05
CA LEU A 118 -0.12 -10.20 13.04
C LEU A 118 1.38 -10.55 13.00
N HIS A 119 2.25 -9.59 12.65
CA HIS A 119 3.68 -9.86 12.45
C HIS A 119 4.59 -8.98 13.30
N ALA A 120 5.78 -9.50 13.65
CA ALA A 120 6.67 -8.84 14.60
C ALA A 120 7.17 -7.47 14.11
N SER A 121 7.50 -7.34 12.82
CA SER A 121 7.90 -6.06 12.21
C SER A 121 6.78 -5.03 12.27
N GLY A 122 5.56 -5.41 11.87
CA GLY A 122 4.39 -4.55 11.94
C GLY A 122 4.05 -4.15 13.37
N ARG A 123 4.03 -5.08 14.34
CA ARG A 123 3.84 -4.74 15.77
C ARG A 123 4.86 -3.74 16.30
N ARG A 124 6.13 -3.88 15.93
CA ARG A 124 7.17 -2.91 16.30
C ARG A 124 6.88 -1.52 15.74
N ALA A 125 6.50 -1.43 14.46
CA ALA A 125 6.16 -0.16 13.84
C ALA A 125 4.90 0.48 14.46
N LEU A 126 3.86 -0.32 14.73
CA LEU A 126 2.65 0.12 15.41
C LEU A 126 2.94 0.66 16.82
N ASN A 127 3.76 -0.05 17.60
CA ASN A 127 4.15 0.39 18.93
C ASN A 127 4.99 1.68 18.89
N ALA A 128 5.93 1.78 17.95
CA ALA A 128 6.76 2.98 17.76
C ALA A 128 5.92 4.21 17.38
N ALA A 129 4.83 4.01 16.63
CA ALA A 129 3.90 5.08 16.27
C ALA A 129 2.86 5.40 17.35
N GLY A 130 2.90 4.76 18.52
CA GLY A 130 1.87 4.91 19.56
C GLY A 130 0.48 4.42 19.11
N ALA A 131 0.41 3.54 18.10
CA ALA A 131 -0.82 3.10 17.46
C ALA A 131 -1.63 2.10 18.29
N THR A 132 -1.02 1.46 19.29
CA THR A 132 -1.60 0.31 20.01
C THR A 132 -2.99 0.56 20.60
N PRO A 133 -3.31 1.74 21.19
CA PRO A 133 -4.65 2.06 21.65
C PRO A 133 -5.65 2.21 20.51
N LYS A 134 -5.29 2.93 19.44
CA LYS A 134 -6.15 3.17 18.26
C LYS A 134 -6.45 1.87 17.51
N VAL A 135 -5.45 1.03 17.31
CA VAL A 135 -5.60 -0.28 16.63
C VAL A 135 -6.50 -1.21 17.44
N ARG A 136 -6.41 -1.21 18.78
CA ARG A 136 -7.30 -2.02 19.63
C ARG A 136 -8.76 -1.57 19.57
N ALA A 137 -9.01 -0.27 19.45
CA ALA A 137 -10.37 0.26 19.32
C ALA A 137 -11.01 -0.02 17.94
N ALA A 138 -10.18 -0.21 16.91
CA ALA A 138 -10.62 -0.52 15.54
C ALA A 138 -10.67 -2.04 15.23
N LEU A 139 -10.35 -2.90 16.20
CA LEU A 139 -10.24 -4.36 16.07
C LEU A 139 -11.49 -5.09 16.57
#